data_AF-A0AAV1P455-F1
#
_entry.id   AF-A0AAV1P455-F1
#
_cell.length_a   1.000
_cell.length_b   1.000
_cell.length_c   1.000
_cell.angle_alpha   90.00
_cell.angle_beta   90.00
_cell.angle_gamma   90.00
#
_symmetry.space_group_name_H-M   'P 1'
#
loop_
_entity.id
_entity.type
_entity.pdbx_description
1 polymer ?
#
loop_
_entity_poly.entity_id
_entity_poly.type
_entity_poly.pdbx_seq_one_letter_code
_entity_poly.pdbx_strand_id
1 'polypeptide(L)'
;MAPPLTAGKNRVVLDISSMDLSDATFEVLKKRREEEELIGKCEESKKIFENLAQREKELAEELQRKREKMEGLLLSYEMSVKDRDTAQTLEKAKKERKEVIEKEAETERLKEEHAELKKRKEELLHQVERHSLYQDFMERVLKMTKFEDVEALTDHLENLLHIRDQLFQKESEAQEQADQLRKELLTLEDQHRLLLLQKNNELSQLQTELERTRSEAEIWERKWNHVQETAAKKTLLLGQIKMATLNLYELTGGEVGGEEGVDMNDTEMQLDKVCIPTERRDCQKKKVS
;
A
#
# COMPACT_ATOMS: atom_id res chain seq x y z
N MET A 1 136.45 24.46 -33.49
CA MET A 1 137.11 25.77 -33.71
C MET A 1 138.16 25.95 -32.63
N ALA A 2 139.43 25.87 -33.02
CA ALA A 2 140.60 26.33 -32.25
C ALA A 2 140.81 27.85 -32.50
N PRO A 3 141.94 28.55 -32.26
CA PRO A 3 143.19 28.32 -31.47
C PRO A 3 143.69 29.68 -30.82
N PRO A 4 144.99 30.14 -30.83
CA PRO A 4 146.26 29.68 -30.21
C PRO A 4 147.09 30.79 -29.48
N LEU A 5 148.32 30.45 -29.01
CA LEU A 5 149.68 31.06 -29.33
C LEU A 5 150.64 30.95 -28.10
N THR A 6 151.70 30.12 -28.07
CA THR A 6 153.12 30.24 -28.57
C THR A 6 153.88 31.48 -28.06
N ALA A 7 155.16 31.54 -27.64
CA ALA A 7 156.41 30.73 -27.74
C ALA A 7 157.43 31.23 -26.66
N GLY A 8 158.45 30.45 -26.20
CA GLY A 8 159.87 30.52 -26.64
C GLY A 8 160.82 31.24 -25.64
N LYS A 9 161.67 30.55 -24.84
CA LYS A 9 163.10 30.16 -25.02
C LYS A 9 164.17 31.19 -24.56
N ASN A 10 165.01 30.83 -23.57
CA ASN A 10 166.50 30.80 -23.61
C ASN A 10 167.18 30.76 -22.22
N ARG A 11 168.41 30.22 -22.19
CA ARG A 11 169.20 29.75 -21.03
C ARG A 11 170.58 30.42 -21.04
N VAL A 12 171.05 31.03 -19.94
CA VAL A 12 172.49 31.22 -19.60
C VAL A 12 172.71 31.35 -18.07
N VAL A 13 173.33 30.32 -17.49
CA VAL A 13 174.44 30.21 -16.49
C VAL A 13 174.82 31.37 -15.52
N LEU A 14 174.86 31.04 -14.20
CA LEU A 14 175.69 31.47 -13.01
C LEU A 14 175.81 32.99 -12.67
N ASP A 15 175.89 33.51 -11.43
CA ASP A 15 176.41 33.05 -10.12
C ASP A 15 175.86 33.91 -8.94
N ILE A 16 176.17 33.50 -7.70
CA ILE A 16 175.66 33.81 -6.34
C ILE A 16 175.81 35.26 -5.79
N SER A 17 174.86 35.73 -4.94
CA SER A 17 175.12 36.43 -3.64
C SER A 17 173.84 36.74 -2.82
N SER A 18 173.96 36.72 -1.48
CA SER A 18 172.95 36.65 -0.41
C SER A 18 172.42 37.99 0.17
N MET A 19 171.11 38.12 0.42
CA MET A 19 170.47 38.84 1.57
C MET A 19 168.91 38.74 1.50
N ASP A 20 168.21 37.96 2.35
CA ASP A 20 166.73 37.87 2.38
C ASP A 20 166.19 37.23 3.68
N LEU A 21 165.19 37.82 4.37
CA LEU A 21 164.22 37.09 5.25
C LEU A 21 163.02 37.90 5.85
N SER A 22 162.85 39.22 5.66
CA SER A 22 161.87 39.99 6.46
C SER A 22 160.48 40.24 5.83
N ASP A 23 160.30 40.17 4.51
CA ASP A 23 159.03 40.59 3.86
C ASP A 23 158.00 39.46 3.65
N ALA A 24 158.42 38.18 3.71
CA ALA A 24 157.53 37.04 3.44
C ALA A 24 156.55 36.71 4.58
N THR A 25 156.80 37.16 5.81
CA THR A 25 155.99 36.81 7.00
C THR A 25 154.73 37.67 7.14
N PHE A 26 154.73 38.89 6.61
CA PHE A 26 153.58 39.80 6.68
C PHE A 26 152.43 39.38 5.74
N GLU A 27 152.74 38.85 4.55
CA GLU A 27 151.72 38.38 3.60
C GLU A 27 150.94 37.16 4.10
N VAL A 28 151.59 36.23 4.82
CA VAL A 28 150.95 35.02 5.34
C VAL A 28 149.93 35.34 6.44
N LEU A 29 150.24 36.31 7.32
CA LEU A 29 149.31 36.71 8.39
C LEU A 29 148.08 37.46 7.86
N LYS A 30 148.22 38.19 6.75
CA LYS A 30 147.09 38.84 6.08
C LYS A 30 146.15 37.80 5.45
N LYS A 31 146.71 36.80 4.75
CA LYS A 31 145.95 35.68 4.18
C LYS A 31 145.21 34.85 5.24
N ARG A 32 145.80 34.65 6.41
CA ARG A 32 145.17 33.92 7.53
C ARG A 32 143.96 34.65 8.11
N ARG A 33 144.02 35.97 8.19
CA ARG A 33 142.90 36.81 8.67
C ARG A 33 141.76 36.88 7.66
N GLU A 34 142.10 36.92 6.37
CA GLU A 34 141.14 36.78 5.26
C GLU A 34 140.46 35.40 5.26
N GLU A 35 141.20 34.33 5.60
CA GLU A 35 140.66 32.97 5.69
C GLU A 35 139.70 32.80 6.89
N GLU A 36 140.02 33.35 8.06
CA GLU A 36 139.12 33.35 9.22
C GLU A 36 137.84 34.18 8.99
N GLU A 37 137.94 35.33 8.29
CA GLU A 37 136.76 36.09 7.85
C GLU A 37 135.91 35.33 6.83
N LEU A 38 136.54 34.59 5.91
CA LEU A 38 135.84 33.75 4.93
C LEU A 38 135.16 32.56 5.61
N ILE A 39 135.79 31.95 6.61
CA ILE A 39 135.20 30.88 7.42
C ILE A 39 134.01 31.41 8.23
N GLY A 40 134.15 32.57 8.89
CA GLY A 40 133.04 33.22 9.61
C GLY A 40 131.85 33.54 8.71
N LYS A 41 132.11 34.10 7.51
CA LYS A 41 131.06 34.35 6.50
C LYS A 41 130.43 33.06 5.97
N CYS A 42 131.20 31.97 5.86
CA CYS A 42 130.72 30.67 5.43
C CYS A 42 129.81 30.04 6.51
N GLU A 43 130.18 30.14 7.79
CA GLU A 43 129.36 29.66 8.92
C GLU A 43 128.08 30.48 9.10
N GLU A 44 128.15 31.80 8.95
CA GLU A 44 126.95 32.66 8.92
C GLU A 44 126.04 32.31 7.74
N SER A 45 126.62 32.13 6.54
CA SER A 45 125.86 31.71 5.35
C SER A 45 125.20 30.35 5.56
N LYS A 46 125.87 29.41 6.23
CA LYS A 46 125.33 28.08 6.56
C LYS A 46 124.17 28.14 7.56
N LYS A 47 124.30 28.93 8.63
CA LYS A 47 123.22 29.15 9.62
C LYS A 47 122.00 29.83 8.98
N ILE A 48 122.24 30.78 8.08
CA ILE A 48 121.16 31.42 7.30
C ILE A 48 120.46 30.39 6.42
N PHE A 49 121.21 29.52 5.74
CA PHE A 49 120.65 28.45 4.91
C PHE A 49 119.83 27.43 5.73
N GLU A 50 120.32 27.04 6.90
CA GLU A 50 119.61 26.13 7.81
C GLU A 50 118.31 26.74 8.32
N ASN A 51 118.32 28.01 8.74
CA ASN A 51 117.12 28.73 9.16
C ASN A 51 116.12 28.91 8.01
N LEU A 52 116.61 29.21 6.79
CA LEU A 52 115.76 29.32 5.60
C LEU A 52 115.14 27.97 5.23
N ALA A 53 115.90 26.88 5.25
CA ALA A 53 115.39 25.54 4.98
C ALA A 53 114.35 25.09 6.03
N GLN A 54 114.56 25.44 7.29
CA GLN A 54 113.62 25.14 8.36
C GLN A 54 112.33 25.96 8.23
N ARG A 55 112.45 27.24 7.85
CA ARG A 55 111.31 28.12 7.53
C ARG A 55 110.53 27.64 6.31
N GLU A 56 111.23 27.15 5.29
CA GLU A 56 110.63 26.58 4.08
C GLU A 56 109.84 25.31 4.41
N LYS A 57 110.38 24.44 5.27
CA LYS A 57 109.68 23.25 5.76
C LYS A 57 108.43 23.60 6.58
N GLU A 58 108.54 24.56 7.49
CA GLU A 58 107.38 25.07 8.26
C GLU A 58 106.29 25.62 7.35
N LEU A 59 106.66 26.45 6.36
CA LEU A 59 105.71 26.98 5.37
C LEU A 59 105.06 25.87 4.54
N ALA A 60 105.84 24.86 4.14
CA ALA A 60 105.34 23.71 3.39
C ALA A 60 104.32 22.90 4.21
N GLU A 61 104.60 22.62 5.47
CA GLU A 61 103.67 21.94 6.38
C GLU A 61 102.41 22.77 6.66
N GLU A 62 102.55 24.10 6.81
CA GLU A 62 101.41 24.99 7.02
C GLU A 62 100.53 25.09 5.77
N LEU A 63 101.15 25.17 4.58
CA LEU A 63 100.44 25.10 3.30
C LEU A 63 99.73 23.76 3.11
N GLN A 64 100.34 22.66 3.53
CA GLN A 64 99.73 21.34 3.46
C GLN A 64 98.52 21.23 4.40
N ARG A 65 98.64 21.68 5.66
CA ARG A 65 97.51 21.73 6.60
C ARG A 65 96.38 22.63 6.09
N LYS A 66 96.71 23.75 5.45
CA LYS A 66 95.70 24.63 4.83
C LYS A 66 95.02 23.97 3.63
N ARG A 67 95.77 23.25 2.79
CA ARG A 67 95.22 22.44 1.69
C ARG A 67 94.25 21.38 2.19
N GLU A 68 94.66 20.56 3.16
CA GLU A 68 93.81 19.50 3.73
C GLU A 68 92.53 20.05 4.37
N LYS A 69 92.63 21.19 5.08
CA LYS A 69 91.44 21.89 5.61
C LYS A 69 90.53 22.38 4.49
N MET A 70 91.09 22.93 3.42
CA MET A 70 90.31 23.43 2.29
C MET A 70 89.62 22.28 1.54
N GLU A 71 90.33 21.17 1.32
CA GLU A 71 89.77 19.95 0.72
C GLU A 71 88.66 19.36 1.60
N GLY A 72 88.85 19.29 2.91
CA GLY A 72 87.80 18.84 3.85
C GLY A 72 86.56 19.75 3.83
N LEU A 73 86.75 21.07 3.76
CA LEU A 73 85.65 22.03 3.64
C LEU A 73 84.93 21.88 2.29
N LEU A 74 85.66 21.72 1.19
CA LEU A 74 85.08 21.49 -0.14
C LEU A 74 84.25 20.20 -0.18
N LEU A 75 84.77 19.10 0.37
CA LEU A 75 84.04 17.84 0.48
C LEU A 75 82.77 17.98 1.33
N SER A 76 82.86 18.68 2.48
CA SER A 76 81.70 18.91 3.34
C SER A 76 80.63 19.78 2.67
N TYR A 77 81.05 20.77 1.87
CA TYR A 77 80.17 21.63 1.10
C TYR A 77 79.52 20.86 -0.06
N GLU A 78 80.29 20.10 -0.83
CA GLU A 78 79.76 19.24 -1.89
C GLU A 78 78.76 18.21 -1.36
N MET A 79 79.04 17.61 -0.21
CA MET A 79 78.12 16.70 0.46
C MET A 79 76.84 17.42 0.89
N SER A 80 76.94 18.62 1.49
CA SER A 80 75.78 19.43 1.88
C SER A 80 74.92 19.88 0.70
N VAL A 81 75.54 20.18 -0.45
CA VAL A 81 74.83 20.53 -1.69
C VAL A 81 74.10 19.31 -2.24
N LYS A 82 74.78 18.16 -2.34
CA LYS A 82 74.16 16.88 -2.77
C LYS A 82 73.02 16.45 -1.83
N ASP A 83 73.20 16.60 -0.52
CA ASP A 83 72.18 16.27 0.48
C ASP A 83 70.96 17.20 0.35
N ARG A 84 71.17 18.50 0.10
CA ARG A 84 70.08 19.44 -0.16
C ARG A 84 69.34 19.13 -1.46
N ASP A 85 70.07 18.83 -2.53
CA ASP A 85 69.47 18.53 -3.84
C ASP A 85 68.68 17.22 -3.80
N THR A 86 69.22 16.19 -3.13
CA THR A 86 68.51 14.92 -2.90
C THR A 86 67.29 15.10 -1.99
N ALA A 87 67.37 15.93 -0.94
CA ALA A 87 66.23 16.26 -0.11
C ALA A 87 65.14 17.03 -0.87
N GLN A 88 65.52 18.01 -1.70
CA GLN A 88 64.58 18.81 -2.49
C GLN A 88 63.89 17.97 -3.57
N THR A 89 64.63 17.10 -4.26
CA THR A 89 64.05 16.17 -5.24
C THR A 89 63.12 15.16 -4.57
N LEU A 90 63.49 14.65 -3.38
CA LEU A 90 62.62 13.76 -2.60
C LEU A 90 61.35 14.47 -2.12
N GLU A 91 61.42 15.72 -1.68
CA GLU A 91 60.24 16.49 -1.25
C GLU A 91 59.30 16.79 -2.42
N LYS A 92 59.84 17.17 -3.59
CA LYS A 92 59.05 17.34 -4.82
C LYS A 92 58.36 16.03 -5.21
N ALA A 93 59.09 14.93 -5.24
CA ALA A 93 58.53 13.61 -5.52
C ALA A 93 57.45 13.20 -4.49
N LYS A 94 57.59 13.57 -3.21
CA LYS A 94 56.55 13.34 -2.19
C LYS A 94 55.30 14.19 -2.40
N LYS A 95 55.45 15.47 -2.79
CA LYS A 95 54.32 16.36 -3.10
C LYS A 95 53.55 15.87 -4.32
N GLU A 96 54.27 15.56 -5.40
CA GLU A 96 53.69 14.98 -6.62
C GLU A 96 52.95 13.68 -6.32
N ARG A 97 53.52 12.77 -5.51
CA ARG A 97 52.83 11.55 -5.09
C ARG A 97 51.54 11.82 -4.31
N LYS A 98 51.53 12.80 -3.41
CA LYS A 98 50.32 13.16 -2.66
C LYS A 98 49.25 13.72 -3.58
N GLU A 99 49.62 14.65 -4.48
CA GLU A 99 48.70 15.21 -5.46
C GLU A 99 48.13 14.13 -6.41
N VAL A 100 48.95 13.16 -6.81
CA VAL A 100 48.50 12.02 -7.61
C VAL A 100 47.48 11.19 -6.83
N ILE A 101 47.76 10.85 -5.56
CA ILE A 101 46.82 10.08 -4.72
C ILE A 101 45.50 10.83 -4.52
N GLU A 102 45.54 12.14 -4.26
CA GLU A 102 44.33 12.96 -4.08
C GLU A 102 43.49 13.01 -5.36
N LYS A 103 44.13 13.23 -6.52
CA LYS A 103 43.45 13.23 -7.83
C LYS A 103 42.94 11.85 -8.21
N GLU A 104 43.65 10.79 -7.89
CA GLU A 104 43.19 9.41 -8.08
C GLU A 104 41.95 9.13 -7.24
N ALA A 105 41.95 9.52 -5.96
CA ALA A 105 40.79 9.34 -5.08
C ALA A 105 39.57 10.14 -5.56
N GLU A 106 39.78 11.38 -6.02
CA GLU A 106 38.70 12.19 -6.61
C GLU A 106 38.20 11.58 -7.92
N THR A 107 39.09 11.05 -8.76
CA THR A 107 38.74 10.36 -10.00
C THR A 107 37.91 9.11 -9.72
N GLU A 108 38.26 8.32 -8.71
CA GLU A 108 37.46 7.15 -8.32
C GLU A 108 36.09 7.56 -7.76
N ARG A 109 36.02 8.58 -6.89
CA ARG A 109 34.72 9.10 -6.40
C ARG A 109 33.82 9.56 -7.54
N LEU A 110 34.35 10.32 -8.49
CA LEU A 110 33.59 10.78 -9.66
C LEU A 110 33.17 9.63 -10.58
N LYS A 111 33.97 8.57 -10.70
CA LYS A 111 33.59 7.36 -11.44
C LYS A 111 32.42 6.64 -10.78
N GLU A 112 32.44 6.51 -9.46
CA GLU A 112 31.33 5.92 -8.69
C GLU A 112 30.04 6.72 -8.85
N GLU A 113 30.10 8.04 -8.65
CA GLU A 113 28.95 8.95 -8.83
C GLU A 113 28.39 8.88 -10.27
N HIS A 114 29.27 8.87 -11.27
CA HIS A 114 28.85 8.74 -12.66
C HIS A 114 28.20 7.37 -12.93
N ALA A 115 28.70 6.29 -12.33
CA ALA A 115 28.11 4.96 -12.48
C ALA A 115 26.72 4.89 -11.84
N GLU A 116 26.52 5.50 -10.68
CA GLU A 116 25.21 5.60 -10.02
C GLU A 116 24.21 6.42 -10.84
N LEU A 117 24.63 7.61 -11.30
CA LEU A 117 23.80 8.46 -12.16
C LEU A 117 23.42 7.76 -13.46
N LYS A 118 24.35 7.00 -14.05
CA LYS A 118 24.07 6.21 -15.25
C LYS A 118 23.01 5.14 -15.00
N LYS A 119 23.12 4.39 -13.90
CA LYS A 119 22.09 3.41 -13.51
C LYS A 119 20.74 4.08 -13.30
N ARG A 120 20.70 5.22 -12.60
CA ARG A 120 19.45 5.94 -12.35
C ARG A 120 18.80 6.45 -13.64
N LYS A 121 19.61 6.93 -14.58
CA LYS A 121 19.13 7.32 -15.91
C LYS A 121 18.54 6.11 -16.66
N GLU A 122 19.20 4.97 -16.64
CA GLU A 122 18.71 3.73 -17.27
C GLU A 122 17.37 3.28 -16.66
N GLU A 123 17.22 3.33 -15.34
CA GLU A 123 15.95 3.03 -14.66
C GLU A 123 14.81 3.97 -15.09
N LEU A 124 15.08 5.27 -15.15
CA LEU A 124 14.10 6.27 -15.56
C LEU A 124 13.72 6.12 -17.04
N LEU A 125 14.69 5.85 -17.91
CA LEU A 125 14.41 5.56 -19.32
C LEU A 125 13.53 4.32 -19.46
N HIS A 126 13.83 3.25 -18.70
CA HIS A 126 13.00 2.06 -18.71
C HIS A 126 11.57 2.34 -18.21
N GLN A 127 11.41 3.21 -17.20
CA GLN A 127 10.08 3.65 -16.77
C GLN A 127 9.37 4.43 -17.88
N VAL A 128 10.02 5.36 -18.55
CA VAL A 128 9.43 6.13 -19.66
C VAL A 128 9.02 5.20 -20.81
N GLU A 129 9.87 4.25 -21.19
CA GLU A 129 9.56 3.23 -22.22
C GLU A 129 8.37 2.34 -21.82
N ARG A 130 8.24 2.00 -20.54
CA ARG A 130 7.04 1.28 -20.08
C ARG A 130 5.77 2.11 -20.22
N HIS A 131 5.86 3.42 -19.97
CA HIS A 131 4.71 4.32 -20.06
C HIS A 131 4.40 4.78 -21.48
N SER A 132 5.36 4.71 -22.41
CA SER A 132 5.13 5.07 -23.82
C SER A 132 4.08 4.19 -24.49
N LEU A 133 3.93 2.93 -24.07
CA LEU A 133 2.86 2.05 -24.54
C LEU A 133 1.47 2.63 -24.27
N TYR A 134 1.27 3.25 -23.11
CA TYR A 134 0.00 3.88 -22.75
C TYR A 134 -0.20 5.18 -23.51
N GLN A 135 0.87 5.95 -23.71
CA GLN A 135 0.82 7.16 -24.54
C GLN A 135 0.42 6.80 -25.99
N ASP A 136 1.09 5.82 -26.62
CA ASP A 136 0.77 5.36 -27.97
C ASP A 136 -0.66 4.84 -28.11
N PHE A 137 -1.17 4.20 -27.04
CA PHE A 137 -2.56 3.77 -26.97
C PHE A 137 -3.50 4.97 -26.89
N MET A 138 -3.27 5.92 -25.98
CA MET A 138 -4.10 7.11 -25.83
C MET A 138 -4.09 7.97 -27.09
N GLU A 139 -2.94 8.12 -27.76
CA GLU A 139 -2.85 8.78 -29.06
C GLU A 139 -3.66 8.07 -30.16
N ARG A 140 -3.69 6.73 -30.15
CA ARG A 140 -4.57 5.96 -31.05
C ARG A 140 -6.04 6.20 -30.74
N VAL A 141 -6.42 6.21 -29.47
CA VAL A 141 -7.80 6.51 -29.04
C VAL A 141 -8.19 7.94 -29.42
N LEU A 142 -7.29 8.92 -29.26
CA LEU A 142 -7.52 10.28 -29.71
C LEU A 142 -7.75 10.36 -31.22
N LYS A 143 -6.96 9.67 -32.04
CA LYS A 143 -7.17 9.61 -33.50
C LYS A 143 -8.52 9.02 -33.90
N MET A 144 -9.08 8.15 -33.06
CA MET A 144 -10.39 7.53 -33.29
C MET A 144 -11.55 8.36 -32.71
N THR A 145 -11.26 9.38 -31.91
CA THR A 145 -12.27 10.20 -31.23
C THR A 145 -12.18 11.65 -31.72
N LYS A 146 -13.10 12.50 -31.23
CA LYS A 146 -13.18 13.92 -31.62
C LYS A 146 -12.52 14.87 -30.61
N PHE A 147 -11.80 14.34 -29.62
CA PHE A 147 -11.18 15.13 -28.56
C PHE A 147 -9.87 15.75 -29.04
N GLU A 148 -9.61 16.97 -28.57
CA GLU A 148 -8.42 17.75 -28.96
C GLU A 148 -7.15 17.22 -28.28
N ASP A 149 -7.26 16.81 -27.01
CA ASP A 149 -6.15 16.28 -26.22
C ASP A 149 -6.57 15.13 -25.29
N VAL A 150 -5.55 14.49 -24.70
CA VAL A 150 -5.72 13.35 -23.78
C VAL A 150 -6.47 13.78 -22.52
N GLU A 151 -6.28 15.03 -22.08
CA GLU A 151 -6.86 15.59 -20.87
C GLU A 151 -8.37 15.78 -21.02
N ALA A 152 -8.85 16.41 -22.10
CA ALA A 152 -10.26 16.56 -22.41
C ALA A 152 -10.98 15.22 -22.60
N LEU A 153 -10.30 14.22 -23.20
CA LEU A 153 -10.83 12.85 -23.27
C LEU A 153 -10.95 12.24 -21.86
N THR A 154 -9.95 12.43 -21.00
CA THR A 154 -9.93 11.90 -19.64
C THR A 154 -11.02 12.55 -18.79
N ASP A 155 -11.14 13.88 -18.82
CA ASP A 155 -12.19 14.63 -18.16
C ASP A 155 -13.58 14.16 -18.60
N HIS A 156 -13.76 13.91 -19.90
CA HIS A 156 -15.02 13.38 -20.40
C HIS A 156 -15.33 11.98 -19.85
N LEU A 157 -14.32 11.09 -19.82
CA LEU A 157 -14.47 9.74 -19.26
C LEU A 157 -14.76 9.78 -17.76
N GLU A 158 -14.08 10.64 -17.01
CA GLU A 158 -14.34 10.85 -15.58
C GLU A 158 -15.76 11.36 -15.35
N ASN A 159 -16.22 12.33 -16.14
CA ASN A 159 -17.60 12.80 -16.09
C ASN A 159 -18.60 11.68 -16.43
N LEU A 160 -18.31 10.84 -17.42
CA LEU A 160 -19.16 9.68 -17.76
C LEU A 160 -19.21 8.66 -16.62
N LEU A 161 -18.08 8.36 -15.98
CA LEU A 161 -18.03 7.49 -14.81
C LEU A 161 -18.82 8.07 -13.64
N HIS A 162 -18.70 9.38 -13.41
CA HIS A 162 -19.46 10.06 -12.38
C HIS A 162 -20.98 10.02 -12.66
N ILE A 163 -21.39 10.27 -13.90
CA ILE A 163 -22.80 10.18 -14.31
C ILE A 163 -23.31 8.73 -14.15
N ARG A 164 -22.51 7.74 -14.57
CA ARG A 164 -22.85 6.31 -14.36
C ARG A 164 -23.12 6.03 -12.89
N ASP A 165 -22.27 6.50 -11.98
CA ASP A 165 -22.44 6.27 -10.55
C ASP A 165 -23.70 6.90 -10.00
N GLN A 166 -23.99 8.13 -10.40
CA GLN A 166 -25.24 8.79 -10.03
C GLN A 166 -26.47 8.06 -10.57
N LEU A 167 -26.42 7.55 -11.81
CA LEU A 167 -27.51 6.80 -12.40
C LEU A 167 -27.71 5.46 -11.70
N PHE A 168 -26.63 4.74 -11.40
CA PHE A 168 -26.69 3.48 -10.67
C PHE A 168 -27.28 3.66 -9.28
N GLN A 169 -26.89 4.72 -8.57
CA GLN A 169 -27.44 5.03 -7.26
C GLN A 169 -28.95 5.30 -7.33
N LYS A 170 -29.40 6.12 -8.29
CA LYS A 170 -30.82 6.41 -8.50
C LYS A 170 -31.61 5.17 -8.90
N GLU A 171 -31.04 4.32 -9.75
CA GLU A 171 -31.67 3.06 -10.15
C GLU A 171 -31.83 2.12 -8.95
N SER A 172 -30.79 2.00 -8.11
CA SER A 172 -30.83 1.21 -6.87
C SER A 172 -31.91 1.72 -5.92
N GLU A 173 -31.98 3.04 -5.69
CA GLU A 173 -32.99 3.66 -4.83
C GLU A 173 -34.42 3.43 -5.38
N ALA A 174 -34.62 3.60 -6.69
CA ALA A 174 -35.91 3.34 -7.32
C ALA A 174 -36.30 1.86 -7.23
N GLN A 175 -35.34 0.95 -7.39
CA GLN A 175 -35.56 -0.49 -7.27
C GLN A 175 -35.92 -0.88 -5.82
N GLU A 176 -35.24 -0.30 -4.83
CA GLU A 176 -35.59 -0.50 -3.41
C GLU A 176 -37.00 -0.02 -3.09
N GLN A 177 -37.39 1.16 -3.59
CA GLN A 177 -38.76 1.67 -3.43
C GLN A 177 -39.80 0.77 -4.10
N ALA A 178 -39.52 0.28 -5.31
CA ALA A 178 -40.40 -0.65 -6.00
C ALA A 178 -40.56 -1.97 -5.22
N ASP A 179 -39.48 -2.49 -4.65
CA ASP A 179 -39.52 -3.71 -3.85
C ASP A 179 -40.21 -3.52 -2.50
N GLN A 180 -40.12 -2.33 -1.89
CA GLN A 180 -40.92 -1.97 -0.71
C GLN A 180 -42.41 -1.96 -1.05
N LEU A 181 -42.81 -1.26 -2.12
CA LEU A 181 -44.22 -1.22 -2.56
C LEU A 181 -44.76 -2.60 -2.93
N ARG A 182 -43.95 -3.45 -3.57
CA ARG A 182 -44.33 -4.85 -3.86
C ARG A 182 -44.57 -5.65 -2.59
N LYS A 183 -43.71 -5.49 -1.56
CA LYS A 183 -43.90 -6.16 -0.26
C LYS A 183 -45.17 -5.67 0.42
N GLU A 184 -45.41 -4.36 0.45
CA GLU A 184 -46.64 -3.79 1.02
C GLU A 184 -47.89 -4.32 0.31
N LEU A 185 -47.88 -4.33 -1.02
CA LEU A 185 -48.98 -4.88 -1.83
C LEU A 185 -49.25 -6.35 -1.50
N LEU A 186 -48.21 -7.18 -1.43
CA LEU A 186 -48.36 -8.59 -1.06
C LEU A 186 -48.97 -8.75 0.35
N THR A 187 -48.52 -7.94 1.31
CA THR A 187 -49.11 -7.99 2.66
C THR A 187 -50.58 -7.59 2.69
N LEU A 188 -50.97 -6.60 1.87
CA LEU A 188 -52.36 -6.16 1.76
C LEU A 188 -53.22 -7.23 1.08
N GLU A 189 -52.71 -7.87 0.03
CA GLU A 189 -53.38 -8.98 -0.65
C GLU A 189 -53.60 -10.17 0.31
N ASP A 190 -52.60 -10.54 1.10
CA ASP A 190 -52.72 -11.62 2.08
C ASP A 190 -53.72 -11.28 3.19
N GLN A 191 -53.72 -10.04 3.69
CA GLN A 191 -54.74 -9.56 4.62
C GLN A 191 -56.14 -9.63 4.02
N HIS A 192 -56.29 -9.23 2.75
CA HIS A 192 -57.58 -9.26 2.07
C HIS A 192 -58.07 -10.69 1.84
N ARG A 193 -57.17 -11.62 1.45
CA ARG A 193 -57.46 -13.05 1.34
C ARG A 193 -57.91 -13.64 2.67
N LEU A 194 -57.24 -13.30 3.77
CA LEU A 194 -57.63 -13.75 5.10
C LEU A 194 -59.03 -13.25 5.47
N LEU A 195 -59.32 -11.97 5.24
CA LEU A 195 -60.64 -11.40 5.50
C LEU A 195 -61.72 -12.06 4.64
N LEU A 196 -61.46 -12.30 3.36
CA LEU A 196 -62.38 -13.00 2.47
C LEU A 196 -62.69 -14.41 2.97
N LEU A 197 -61.66 -15.15 3.41
CA LEU A 197 -61.84 -16.48 4.01
C LEU A 197 -62.67 -16.42 5.30
N GLN A 198 -62.39 -15.46 6.18
CA GLN A 198 -63.19 -15.25 7.40
C GLN A 198 -64.65 -14.97 7.07
N LYS A 199 -64.91 -14.07 6.12
CA LYS A 199 -66.28 -13.74 5.71
C LYS A 199 -66.97 -14.89 5.01
N ASN A 200 -66.27 -15.68 4.21
CA ASN A 200 -66.84 -16.88 3.59
C ASN A 200 -67.23 -17.93 4.65
N ASN A 201 -66.39 -18.12 5.68
CA ASN A 201 -66.69 -18.99 6.81
C ASN A 201 -67.89 -18.51 7.63
N GLU A 202 -68.00 -17.21 7.91
CA GLU A 202 -69.19 -16.63 8.57
C GLU A 202 -70.46 -16.87 7.72
N LEU A 203 -70.36 -16.66 6.40
CA LEU A 203 -71.47 -16.84 5.48
C LEU A 203 -71.94 -18.31 5.43
N SER A 204 -71.01 -19.28 5.40
CA SER A 204 -71.35 -20.70 5.40
C SER A 204 -71.98 -21.16 6.72
N GLN A 205 -71.53 -20.60 7.86
CA GLN A 205 -72.16 -20.83 9.16
C GLN A 205 -73.61 -20.32 9.17
N LEU A 206 -73.83 -19.07 8.76
CA LEU A 206 -75.17 -18.48 8.70
C LEU A 206 -76.09 -19.23 7.72
N GLN A 207 -75.57 -19.69 6.58
CA GLN A 207 -76.33 -20.54 5.65
C GLN A 207 -76.75 -21.86 6.29
N THR A 208 -75.84 -22.50 7.02
CA THR A 208 -76.13 -23.76 7.74
C THR A 208 -77.22 -23.55 8.81
N GLU A 209 -77.15 -22.45 9.56
CA GLU A 209 -78.18 -22.08 10.55
C GLU A 209 -79.53 -21.78 9.89
N LEU A 210 -79.52 -21.06 8.76
CA LEU A 210 -80.73 -20.77 8.00
C LEU A 210 -81.38 -22.05 7.45
N GLU A 211 -80.60 -22.96 6.89
CA GLU A 211 -81.12 -24.24 6.39
C GLU A 211 -81.67 -25.10 7.53
N ARG A 212 -81.00 -25.11 8.68
CA ARG A 212 -81.48 -25.79 9.88
C ARG A 212 -82.84 -25.23 10.33
N THR A 213 -82.94 -23.92 10.52
CA THR A 213 -84.19 -23.27 10.97
C THR A 213 -85.33 -23.45 9.97
N ARG A 214 -85.05 -23.38 8.66
CA ARG A 214 -86.03 -23.70 7.62
C ARG A 214 -86.50 -25.14 7.69
N SER A 215 -85.58 -26.09 7.85
CA SER A 215 -85.93 -27.51 7.97
C SER A 215 -86.84 -27.78 9.19
N GLU A 216 -86.56 -27.12 10.32
CA GLU A 216 -87.38 -27.20 11.53
C GLU A 216 -88.76 -26.58 11.31
N ALA A 217 -88.84 -25.41 10.64
CA ALA A 217 -90.10 -24.78 10.27
C ALA A 217 -90.95 -25.67 9.36
N GLU A 218 -90.37 -26.27 8.32
CA GLU A 218 -91.08 -27.23 7.45
C GLU A 218 -91.62 -28.44 8.22
N ILE A 219 -90.86 -28.96 9.20
CA ILE A 219 -91.33 -30.06 10.05
C ILE A 219 -92.57 -29.63 10.85
N TRP A 220 -92.55 -28.42 11.42
CA TRP A 220 -93.68 -27.89 12.17
C TRP A 220 -94.89 -27.56 11.30
N GLU A 221 -94.68 -27.03 10.09
CA GLU A 221 -95.74 -26.81 9.11
C GLU A 221 -96.41 -28.13 8.71
N ARG A 222 -95.64 -29.18 8.42
CA ARG A 222 -96.19 -30.52 8.14
C ARG A 222 -97.03 -31.05 9.31
N LYS A 223 -96.53 -30.93 10.54
CA LYS A 223 -97.27 -31.33 11.75
C LYS A 223 -98.56 -30.54 11.92
N TRP A 224 -98.50 -29.22 11.74
CA TRP A 224 -99.66 -28.33 11.84
C TRP A 224 -100.72 -28.67 10.80
N ASN A 225 -100.33 -28.86 9.53
CA ASN A 225 -101.23 -29.28 8.46
C ASN A 225 -101.90 -30.61 8.79
N HIS A 226 -101.16 -31.58 9.34
CA HIS A 226 -101.74 -32.86 9.74
C HIS A 226 -102.78 -32.72 10.86
N VAL A 227 -102.50 -31.88 11.87
CA VAL A 227 -103.46 -31.56 12.94
C VAL A 227 -104.71 -30.89 12.35
N GLN A 228 -104.52 -29.91 11.46
CA GLN A 228 -105.60 -29.18 10.81
C GLN A 228 -106.47 -30.11 9.95
N GLU A 229 -105.88 -30.97 9.13
CA GLU A 229 -106.61 -31.98 8.34
C GLU A 229 -107.39 -32.94 9.24
N THR A 230 -106.78 -33.40 10.33
CA THR A 230 -107.44 -34.30 11.28
C THR A 230 -108.60 -33.62 11.98
N ALA A 231 -108.43 -32.36 12.40
CA ALA A 231 -109.49 -31.56 12.98
C ALA A 231 -110.63 -31.34 11.98
N ALA A 232 -110.34 -30.98 10.73
CA ALA A 232 -111.34 -30.82 9.68
C ALA A 232 -112.14 -32.12 9.44
N LYS A 233 -111.46 -33.28 9.38
CA LYS A 233 -112.12 -34.59 9.27
C LYS A 233 -113.03 -34.88 10.47
N LYS A 234 -112.57 -34.62 11.70
CA LYS A 234 -113.37 -34.81 12.92
C LYS A 234 -114.57 -33.87 12.97
N THR A 235 -114.40 -32.59 12.61
CA THR A 235 -115.49 -31.61 12.53
C THR A 235 -116.52 -32.01 11.49
N LEU A 236 -116.08 -32.51 10.32
CA LEU A 236 -116.99 -33.05 9.31
C LEU A 236 -117.78 -34.26 9.82
N LEU A 237 -117.11 -35.23 10.42
CA LEU A 237 -117.76 -36.42 11.01
C LEU A 237 -118.74 -36.02 12.12
N LEU A 238 -118.37 -35.07 12.99
CA LEU A 238 -119.26 -34.55 14.01
C LEU A 238 -120.50 -33.91 13.36
N GLY A 239 -120.33 -33.08 12.34
CA GLY A 239 -121.45 -32.51 11.59
C GLY A 239 -122.36 -33.57 10.97
N GLN A 240 -121.79 -34.64 10.42
CA GLN A 240 -122.56 -35.78 9.88
C GLN A 240 -123.34 -36.51 10.97
N ILE A 241 -122.73 -36.77 12.13
CA ILE A 241 -123.40 -37.39 13.30
C ILE A 241 -124.54 -36.49 13.77
N LYS A 242 -124.30 -35.19 13.95
CA LYS A 242 -125.33 -34.23 14.36
C LYS A 242 -126.53 -34.25 13.42
N MET A 243 -126.29 -34.21 12.11
CA MET A 243 -127.36 -34.28 11.12
C MET A 243 -128.09 -35.62 11.13
N ALA A 244 -127.37 -36.74 11.21
CA ALA A 244 -127.99 -38.06 11.26
C ALA A 244 -128.86 -38.23 12.51
N THR A 245 -128.37 -37.80 13.68
CA THR A 245 -129.14 -37.78 14.94
C THR A 245 -130.38 -36.93 14.83
N LEU A 246 -130.25 -35.68 14.36
CA LEU A 246 -131.38 -34.76 14.21
C LEU A 246 -132.45 -35.37 13.30
N ASN A 247 -132.05 -35.88 12.14
CA ASN A 247 -132.95 -36.55 11.20
C ASN A 247 -133.67 -37.74 11.84
N LEU A 248 -132.98 -38.54 12.67
CA LEU A 248 -133.60 -39.67 13.38
C LEU A 248 -134.58 -39.20 14.46
N TYR A 249 -134.24 -38.15 15.22
CA TYR A 249 -135.11 -37.56 16.24
C TYR A 249 -136.41 -37.01 15.64
N GLU A 250 -136.31 -36.23 14.56
CA GLU A 250 -137.45 -35.75 13.79
C GLU A 250 -138.30 -36.90 13.25
N LEU A 251 -137.67 -37.97 12.72
CA LEU A 251 -138.39 -39.16 12.24
C LEU A 251 -139.18 -39.88 13.34
N THR A 252 -138.69 -39.86 14.58
CA THR A 252 -139.39 -40.42 15.75
C THR A 252 -140.50 -39.52 16.29
N GLY A 253 -140.79 -38.39 15.63
CA GLY A 253 -141.86 -37.45 15.99
C GLY A 253 -141.43 -36.38 16.99
N GLY A 254 -140.13 -36.16 17.17
CA GLY A 254 -139.60 -35.09 18.01
C GLY A 254 -139.67 -33.73 17.31
N GLU A 255 -140.15 -32.71 18.01
CA GLU A 255 -140.15 -31.33 17.50
C GLU A 255 -138.82 -30.63 17.82
N VAL A 256 -138.31 -29.88 16.83
CA VAL A 256 -137.05 -29.14 16.89
C VAL A 256 -137.35 -27.66 17.07
N GLY A 257 -136.94 -27.11 18.23
CA GLY A 257 -137.30 -25.75 18.65
C GLY A 257 -138.75 -25.59 19.14
N GLY A 258 -138.98 -24.65 20.06
CA GLY A 258 -140.27 -24.43 20.74
C GLY A 258 -140.16 -24.49 22.27
N GLU A 259 -141.26 -24.35 23.01
CA GLU A 259 -141.27 -24.43 24.49
C GLU A 259 -141.06 -25.86 25.03
N GLU A 260 -141.44 -26.90 24.26
CA GLU A 260 -141.28 -28.33 24.63
C GLU A 260 -140.29 -29.11 23.72
N GLY A 261 -139.81 -28.51 22.62
CA GLY A 261 -138.89 -29.14 21.67
C GLY A 261 -137.42 -29.12 22.11
N VAL A 262 -136.61 -30.04 21.59
CA VAL A 262 -135.16 -30.07 21.86
C VAL A 262 -134.44 -29.07 20.95
N ASP A 263 -133.42 -28.37 21.47
CA ASP A 263 -132.63 -27.44 20.67
C ASP A 263 -131.90 -28.16 19.53
N MET A 264 -131.80 -27.49 18.37
CA MET A 264 -131.19 -28.05 17.16
C MET A 264 -129.71 -28.41 17.36
N ASN A 265 -128.99 -27.69 18.22
CA ASN A 265 -127.56 -27.93 18.47
C ASN A 265 -127.28 -28.89 19.62
N ASP A 266 -128.30 -29.24 20.42
CA ASP A 266 -128.20 -30.18 21.54
C ASP A 266 -128.36 -31.63 21.08
N THR A 267 -127.29 -32.14 20.47
CA THR A 267 -127.24 -33.49 19.91
C THR A 267 -127.32 -34.58 20.98
N GLU A 268 -126.87 -34.31 22.22
CA GLU A 268 -126.90 -35.28 23.31
C GLU A 268 -128.35 -35.53 23.76
N MET A 269 -129.12 -34.46 23.97
CA MET A 269 -130.53 -34.57 24.35
C MET A 269 -131.39 -35.19 23.23
N GLN A 270 -131.09 -34.93 21.96
CA GLN A 270 -131.74 -35.60 20.82
C GLN A 270 -131.45 -37.11 20.81
N LEU A 271 -130.19 -37.52 21.02
CA LEU A 271 -129.81 -38.95 21.09
C LEU A 271 -130.52 -39.66 22.24
N ASP A 272 -130.56 -39.06 23.43
CA ASP A 272 -131.23 -39.66 24.59
C ASP A 272 -132.71 -39.92 24.30
N LYS A 273 -133.40 -38.96 23.68
CA LYS A 273 -134.81 -39.11 23.28
C LYS A 273 -135.02 -40.17 22.20
N VAL A 274 -134.04 -40.40 21.32
CA VAL A 274 -134.07 -41.45 20.28
C VAL A 274 -133.69 -42.84 20.81
N CYS A 275 -132.88 -42.94 21.88
CA CYS A 275 -132.47 -44.20 22.49
C CYS A 275 -133.46 -44.77 23.52
N ILE A 276 -134.17 -43.90 24.26
CA ILE A 276 -135.21 -44.30 25.24
C ILE A 276 -136.41 -45.11 24.65
N PRO A 277 -136.86 -44.93 23.39
CA PRO A 277 -137.98 -45.68 22.81
C PRO A 277 -137.65 -47.14 22.49
N THR A 278 -136.38 -47.51 22.32
CA THR A 278 -136.00 -48.88 21.96
C THR A 278 -136.16 -49.87 23.11
N GLU A 279 -135.90 -49.46 24.36
CA GLU A 279 -136.14 -50.32 25.53
C GLU A 279 -137.63 -50.56 25.81
N ARG A 280 -138.52 -49.67 25.36
CA ARG A 280 -139.97 -49.83 25.56
C ARG A 280 -140.65 -50.79 24.59
N ARG A 281 -140.05 -51.11 23.44
CA ARG A 281 -140.71 -51.96 22.41
C ARG A 281 -140.72 -53.45 22.73
N ASP A 282 -139.88 -53.95 23.62
CA ASP A 282 -139.90 -55.37 24.02
C ASP A 282 -140.95 -55.70 25.11
N CYS A 283 -141.53 -54.70 25.78
CA CYS A 283 -142.53 -54.93 26.83
C CYS A 283 -144.00 -55.01 26.34
N GLN A 284 -144.31 -54.72 25.07
CA GLN A 284 -145.71 -54.71 24.58
C GLN A 284 -146.14 -55.96 23.78
N LYS A 285 -145.27 -56.96 23.57
CA LYS A 285 -145.65 -58.23 22.91
C LYS A 285 -146.37 -59.27 23.79
N LYS A 286 -146.77 -58.93 25.03
CA LYS A 286 -147.58 -59.80 25.92
C LYS A 286 -148.80 -59.08 26.47
N LYS A 287 -149.84 -58.96 25.64
CA LYS A 287 -151.25 -58.62 25.89
C LYS A 287 -151.73 -58.07 24.54
N VAL A 288 -152.37 -58.85 23.69
CA VAL A 288 -153.78 -59.23 23.81
C VAL A 288 -154.00 -60.48 22.95
N SER A 289 -154.69 -61.45 23.57
CA SER A 289 -155.39 -62.56 22.93
C SER A 289 -156.69 -62.06 22.29
#